data_AF-A0A941JRR8-F1
#
_entry.id   AF-A0A941JRR8-F1
#
_cell.length_a   1.000
_cell.length_b   1.000
_cell.length_c   1.000
_cell.angle_alpha   90.00
_cell.angle_beta   90.00
_cell.angle_gamma   90.00
#
_symmetry.space_group_name_H-M   'P 1'
#
loop_
_entity.id
_entity.type
_entity.pdbx_description
1 polymer ?
#
loop_
_entity_poly.entity_id
_entity_poly.type
_entity_poly.pdbx_seq_one_letter_code
_entity_poly.pdbx_strand_id
1 'polypeptide(L)'
;MQVILLSREEVARRAKHLYESAIPQQVETEDNIGKMVIIDIETGDYEIDATGLKAARNLSKKHPNARLFGIRIGYNVAVSFGSVMERVYK
;
A
#
# COMPACT_ATOMS: atom_id res chain seq x y z
N MET A 1 18.71 -3.12 -12.91
CA MET A 1 18.08 -3.45 -11.61
C MET A 1 18.04 -4.96 -11.49
N GLN A 2 18.63 -5.54 -10.45
CA GLN A 2 18.56 -6.99 -10.22
C GLN A 2 17.15 -7.36 -9.77
N VAL A 3 16.58 -8.42 -10.36
CA VAL A 3 15.31 -8.97 -9.91
C VAL A 3 15.59 -9.83 -8.69
N ILE A 4 15.49 -9.24 -7.50
CA ILE A 4 15.54 -10.02 -6.26
C ILE A 4 14.21 -10.78 -6.18
N LEU A 5 14.27 -12.10 -6.12
CA LEU A 5 13.09 -12.93 -5.86
C LEU A 5 12.79 -12.85 -4.36
N LEU A 6 11.86 -11.98 -3.96
CA LEU A 6 11.41 -11.88 -2.58
C LEU A 6 10.25 -12.85 -2.34
N SER A 7 10.20 -13.46 -1.15
CA SER A 7 9.00 -14.17 -0.72
C SER A 7 7.85 -13.17 -0.51
N ARG A 8 6.61 -13.65 -0.52
CA ARG A 8 5.43 -12.79 -0.31
C ARG A 8 5.48 -12.13 1.08
N GLU A 9 5.99 -12.84 2.06
CA GLU A 9 6.15 -12.40 3.44
C GLU A 9 7.16 -11.26 3.52
N GLU A 10 8.29 -11.37 2.80
CA GLU A 10 9.31 -10.32 2.79
C GLU A 10 8.81 -9.07 2.05
N VAL A 11 8.04 -9.23 0.96
CA VAL A 11 7.37 -8.10 0.29
C VAL A 11 6.42 -7.39 1.25
N ALA A 12 5.56 -8.15 1.93
CA ALA A 12 4.61 -7.60 2.89
C ALA A 12 5.31 -6.91 4.07
N ARG A 13 6.39 -7.50 4.60
CA ARG A 13 7.20 -6.93 5.69
C ARG A 13 7.81 -5.58 5.29
N ARG A 14 8.40 -5.49 4.08
CA ARG A 14 8.96 -4.23 3.56
C ARG A 14 7.89 -3.18 3.34
N ALA A 15 6.78 -3.54 2.71
CA ALA A 15 5.66 -2.63 2.51
C ALA A 15 5.12 -2.08 3.85
N LYS A 16 4.95 -2.96 4.85
CA LYS A 16 4.53 -2.56 6.20
C LYS A 16 5.52 -1.62 6.85
N HIS A 17 6.82 -1.91 6.75
CA HIS A 17 7.86 -1.01 7.28
C HIS A 17 7.81 0.37 6.60
N LEU A 18 7.70 0.44 5.27
CA LEU A 18 7.54 1.71 4.54
C LEU A 18 6.29 2.46 4.99
N TYR A 19 5.16 1.74 5.13
CA TYR A 19 3.92 2.32 5.61
C TYR A 19 4.00 2.84 7.04
N GLU A 20 4.62 2.12 7.96
CA GLU A 20 4.67 2.54 9.37
C GLU A 20 5.73 3.62 9.65
N SER A 21 6.83 3.64 8.90
CA SER A 21 7.96 4.55 9.15
C SER A 21 7.79 5.94 8.54
N ALA A 22 7.13 6.06 7.39
CA ALA A 22 7.12 7.31 6.62
C ALA A 22 5.72 7.83 6.28
N ILE A 23 4.72 6.95 6.26
CA ILE A 23 3.43 7.20 5.61
C ILE A 23 2.30 7.63 6.57
N PRO A 24 2.18 7.24 7.86
CA PRO A 24 0.93 7.46 8.61
C PRO A 24 0.69 8.95 8.86
N GLN A 25 1.75 9.74 9.13
CA GLN A 25 1.64 11.18 9.35
C GLN A 25 1.17 11.96 8.11
N GLN A 26 1.35 11.42 6.90
CA GLN A 26 1.01 12.09 5.66
C GLN A 26 -0.31 11.59 5.04
N VAL A 27 -0.74 10.37 5.36
CA VAL A 27 -1.87 9.73 4.67
C VAL A 27 -3.05 9.37 5.55
N GLU A 28 -2.91 9.31 6.88
CA GLU A 28 -4.04 9.04 7.79
C GLU A 28 -4.86 10.30 8.09
N THR A 29 -5.19 11.06 7.04
CA THR A 29 -6.15 12.17 7.11
C THR A 29 -7.58 11.63 6.99
N GLU A 30 -8.57 12.35 7.53
CA GLU A 30 -9.99 11.94 7.45
C GLU A 30 -10.42 11.62 6.01
N ASP A 31 -10.02 12.45 5.04
CA ASP A 31 -10.32 12.27 3.62
C ASP A 31 -9.71 11.01 2.98
N ASN A 32 -8.68 10.43 3.59
CA ASN A 32 -7.95 9.29 3.05
C ASN A 32 -8.28 7.98 3.74
N ILE A 33 -8.93 8.03 4.91
CA ILE A 33 -9.38 6.82 5.57
C ILE A 33 -10.26 5.99 4.64
N GLY A 34 -9.98 4.69 4.57
CA GLY A 34 -10.70 3.77 3.68
C GLY A 34 -10.30 3.88 2.20
N LYS A 35 -9.35 4.74 1.82
CA LYS A 35 -8.67 4.62 0.53
C LYS A 35 -7.56 3.58 0.61
N MET A 36 -7.03 3.22 -0.55
CA MET A 36 -5.86 2.36 -0.69
C MET A 36 -4.63 3.23 -0.93
N VAL A 37 -3.57 2.98 -0.17
CA VAL A 37 -2.22 3.36 -0.57
C VAL A 37 -1.58 2.19 -1.30
N ILE A 38 -1.05 2.45 -2.48
CA ILE A 38 -0.24 1.50 -3.24
C ILE A 38 1.21 1.96 -3.15
N ILE A 39 2.08 1.04 -2.73
CA ILE A 39 3.50 1.30 -2.50
C ILE A 39 4.29 0.44 -3.48
N ASP A 40 5.21 1.03 -4.22
CA ASP A 40 6.27 0.29 -4.90
C ASP A 40 7.39 -0.02 -3.89
N ILE A 41 7.51 -1.28 -3.49
CA ILE A 41 8.39 -1.67 -2.38
C ILE A 41 9.89 -1.59 -2.72
N GLU A 42 10.23 -1.49 -4.00
CA GLU A 42 11.63 -1.39 -4.43
C GLU A 42 12.13 0.06 -4.37
N THR A 43 11.24 1.04 -4.57
CA THR A 43 11.58 2.46 -4.63
C THR A 43 11.10 3.26 -3.42
N GLY A 44 10.05 2.79 -2.74
CA GLY A 44 9.36 3.52 -1.69
C GLY A 44 8.34 4.54 -2.21
N ASP A 45 8.22 4.71 -3.53
CA ASP A 45 7.19 5.56 -4.12
C ASP A 45 5.79 5.02 -3.79
N TYR A 46 4.86 5.92 -3.51
CA TYR A 46 3.48 5.55 -3.23
C TYR A 46 2.47 6.49 -3.86
N GLU A 47 1.27 5.97 -4.10
CA GLU A 47 0.11 6.75 -4.53
C GLU A 47 -1.15 6.29 -3.79
N ILE A 48 -2.09 7.21 -3.60
CA ILE A 48 -3.37 6.95 -2.93
C ILE A 48 -4.50 7.02 -3.96
N ASP A 49 -5.39 6.03 -3.92
CA ASP A 49 -6.62 6.03 -4.70
C ASP A 49 -7.73 5.32 -3.93
N ALA A 50 -9.00 5.61 -4.24
CA ALA A 50 -10.15 4.99 -3.56
C ALA A 50 -10.11 3.45 -3.59
N THR A 51 -9.68 2.88 -4.71
CA THR A 51 -9.60 1.42 -4.91
C THR A 51 -8.17 0.91 -5.02
N GLY A 52 -7.22 1.82 -5.26
CA GLY A 52 -5.81 1.49 -5.53
C GLY A 52 -5.54 1.18 -7.00
N LEU A 53 -6.57 1.03 -7.85
CA LEU A 53 -6.38 0.65 -9.25
C LEU A 53 -5.70 1.76 -10.07
N LYS A 54 -6.10 3.02 -9.85
CA LYS A 54 -5.47 4.17 -10.54
C LYS A 54 -4.04 4.36 -10.06
N ALA A 55 -3.82 4.32 -8.75
CA ALA A 55 -2.50 4.41 -8.12
C ALA A 55 -1.55 3.32 -8.66
N ALA A 56 -2.00 2.05 -8.68
CA ALA A 56 -1.21 0.96 -9.22
C ALA A 56 -0.85 1.17 -10.69
N ARG A 57 -1.82 1.58 -11.51
CA ARG A 57 -1.59 1.86 -12.94
C ARG A 57 -0.55 2.96 -13.14
N ASN A 58 -0.60 4.03 -12.36
CA ASN A 58 0.34 5.14 -12.46
C ASN A 58 1.76 4.71 -12.05
N LEU A 59 1.87 4.00 -10.92
CA LEU A 59 3.16 3.48 -10.44
C LEU A 59 3.77 2.48 -11.43
N SER A 60 2.98 1.58 -12.02
CA SER A 60 3.47 0.66 -13.05
C SER A 60 3.93 1.38 -14.33
N LYS A 61 3.35 2.54 -14.67
CA LYS A 61 3.83 3.37 -15.79
C LYS A 61 5.15 4.05 -15.48
N LYS A 62 5.32 4.53 -14.24
CA LYS A 62 6.54 5.19 -13.77
C LYS A 62 7.69 4.18 -13.61
N HIS A 63 7.37 2.99 -13.11
CA HIS A 63 8.29 1.93 -12.76
C HIS A 63 7.87 0.63 -13.46
N PRO A 64 8.40 0.32 -14.66
CA PRO A 64 8.00 -0.86 -15.42
C PRO A 64 8.20 -2.21 -14.71
N ASN A 65 9.06 -2.24 -13.69
CA ASN A 65 9.33 -3.41 -12.85
C ASN A 65 8.85 -3.21 -11.41
N ALA A 66 7.85 -2.33 -11.20
CA ALA A 66 7.32 -2.03 -9.87
C ALA A 66 6.88 -3.30 -9.15
N ARG A 67 7.17 -3.37 -7.86
CA ARG A 67 6.65 -4.41 -6.99
C ARG A 67 5.66 -3.80 -6.04
N LEU A 68 4.42 -3.76 -6.48
CA LEU A 68 3.35 -3.03 -5.82
C LEU A 68 2.76 -3.82 -4.65
N PHE A 69 2.49 -3.13 -3.56
CA PHE A 69 1.76 -3.66 -2.40
C PHE A 69 0.69 -2.66 -1.95
N GLY A 70 -0.53 -3.14 -1.67
CA GLY A 70 -1.67 -2.30 -1.31
C GLY A 70 -2.04 -2.42 0.16
N ILE A 71 -2.24 -1.28 0.82
CA ILE A 71 -2.69 -1.19 2.22
C ILE A 71 -3.91 -0.28 2.27
N ARG A 72 -4.91 -0.65 3.07
CA ARG A 72 -6.10 0.17 3.31
C ARG A 72 -5.89 1.05 4.53
N ILE A 73 -5.98 2.35 4.33
CA ILE A 73 -5.64 3.36 5.33
C ILE A 73 -6.67 3.30 6.48
N GLY A 74 -6.21 3.06 7.71
CA GLY A 74 -7.03 2.97 8.92
C GLY A 74 -7.69 1.61 9.19
N TYR A 75 -7.32 0.55 8.45
CA TYR A 75 -7.90 -0.79 8.61
C TYR A 75 -6.82 -1.87 8.69
N ASN A 76 -7.10 -2.97 9.39
CA ASN A 76 -6.18 -4.09 9.56
C ASN A 76 -6.20 -5.07 8.37
N VAL A 77 -7.16 -4.90 7.47
CA VAL A 77 -7.33 -5.68 6.24
C VAL A 77 -7.45 -4.75 5.03
N ALA A 78 -6.90 -5.16 3.89
CA ALA A 78 -7.01 -4.41 2.64
C ALA A 78 -8.41 -4.49 2.01
N VAL A 79 -9.04 -5.65 2.14
CA VAL A 79 -10.39 -5.98 1.64
C VAL A 79 -10.98 -7.12 2.46
N SER A 80 -12.30 -7.17 2.56
CA SER A 80 -13.05 -8.27 3.15
C SER A 80 -14.04 -8.82 2.13
N PHE A 81 -14.22 -10.13 2.10
CA PHE A 81 -15.24 -10.80 1.30
C PHE A 81 -16.32 -11.36 2.23
N GLY A 82 -17.52 -10.78 2.19
CA GLY A 82 -18.67 -11.26 2.97
C GLY A 82 -18.62 -10.97 4.48
N SER A 83 -17.71 -10.13 4.96
CA SER A 83 -17.63 -9.70 6.36
C SER A 83 -17.33 -8.21 6.48
N VAL A 84 -17.48 -7.65 7.68
CA VAL A 84 -17.15 -6.25 7.99
C VAL A 84 -15.63 -6.08 8.19
N MET A 85 -15.11 -4.93 7.77
CA MET A 85 -13.73 -4.55 8.06
C MET A 85 -13.67 -3.79 9.38
N GLU A 86 -12.70 -4.11 10.22
CA GLU A 86 -12.49 -3.43 11.50
C GLU A 86 -11.55 -2.25 11.31
N ARG A 87 -11.98 -1.08 11.80
CA ARG A 87 -11.14 0.11 11.84
C ARG A 87 -10.16 -0.04 12.99
N VAL A 88 -8.88 0.05 12.67
CA VAL A 88 -7.80 0.09 13.68
C VAL A 88 -7.32 1.52 13.78
N TYR A 89 -7.75 2.20 14.84
CA TYR A 89 -7.28 3.53 15.17
C TYR A 89 -5.85 3.43 15.73
N LYS A 90 -4.94 4.29 15.26
CA LYS A 90 -3.66 4.55 15.92
C LYS A 90 -3.67 5.97 16.48
#